data_AF-A0A914RN67-F1
#
_entry.id   AF-A0A914RN67-F1
#
_cell.length_a   1.000
_cell.length_b   1.000
_cell.length_c   1.000
_cell.angle_alpha   90.00
_cell.angle_beta   90.00
_cell.angle_gamma   90.00
#
_symmetry.space_group_name_H-M   'P 1'
#
loop_
_entity.id
_entity.type
_entity.pdbx_description
1 polymer ?
#
loop_
_entity_poly.entity_id
_entity_poly.type
_entity_poly.pdbx_seq_one_letter_code
_entity_poly.pdbx_strand_id
1 'polypeptide(L)' 'MGAYCKELRALNLLGCFILDDTVADIAAGCRSLEYLCLSMCTQITDRSLICLANGCPLLR' A
#
# COMPACT_ATOMS: atom_id res chain seq x y z
N MET A 1 -1.11 -13.42 -9.81
CA MET A 1 0.32 -13.12 -10.09
C MET A 1 0.73 -12.00 -9.14
N GLY A 2 1.25 -12.34 -7.95
CA GLY A 2 1.59 -11.37 -6.90
C GLY A 2 3.03 -11.57 -6.47
N ALA A 3 3.96 -11.13 -7.30
CA ALA A 3 5.39 -11.19 -7.05
C ALA A 3 5.95 -9.78 -7.13
N TYR A 4 5.45 -8.88 -6.29
CA TYR A 4 5.96 -7.51 -6.25
C TYR A 4 6.64 -7.29 -4.92
N CYS A 5 7.97 -7.42 -4.97
CA CYS A 5 8.94 -6.87 -4.04
C CYS A 5 8.73 -7.19 -2.55
N LYS A 6 9.03 -8.45 -2.17
CA LYS A 6 9.06 -8.88 -0.76
C LYS A 6 10.05 -8.11 0.12
N GLU A 7 11.01 -7.41 -0.48
CA GLU A 7 12.03 -6.62 0.20
C GLU A 7 11.74 -5.11 0.16
N LEU A 8 10.62 -4.68 -0.45
CA LEU A 8 10.27 -3.27 -0.49
C LEU A 8 9.85 -2.81 0.91
N ARG A 9 10.63 -1.90 1.48
CA ARG A 9 10.39 -1.34 2.82
C ARG A 9 9.76 0.05 2.80
N ALA A 10 9.99 0.83 1.74
CA ALA A 10 9.46 2.18 1.64
C ALA A 10 8.87 2.42 0.24
N LEU A 11 7.66 2.97 0.20
CA LEU A 11 6.98 3.34 -1.03
C LEU A 11 6.34 4.73 -0.87
N ASN A 12 6.56 5.62 -1.84
CA ASN A 12 5.98 6.95 -1.87
C ASN A 12 5.10 7.11 -3.11
N LEU A 13 3.82 7.35 -2.90
CA LEU A 13 2.80 7.57 -3.94
C LEU A 13 2.13 8.93 -3.79
N LEU A 14 2.83 9.92 -3.23
CA LEU A 14 2.29 11.25 -2.98
C LEU A 14 1.67 11.85 -4.27
N GLY A 15 0.40 12.26 -4.18
CA GLY A 15 -0.35 12.89 -5.26
C GLY A 15 -0.69 11.96 -6.43
N CYS A 16 -0.46 10.64 -6.30
CA CYS A 16 -0.80 9.70 -7.35
C CYS A 16 -2.33 9.48 -7.45
N PHE A 17 -2.81 9.27 -8.67
CA PHE A 17 -4.18 8.86 -8.92
C PHE A 17 -4.28 7.33 -8.83
N ILE A 18 -4.53 6.83 -7.62
CA ILE A 18 -4.64 5.38 -7.33
C ILE A 18 -5.96 5.06 -6.64
N LEU A 19 -6.45 3.84 -6.84
CA LEU A 19 -7.70 3.35 -6.25
C LEU A 19 -7.42 2.36 -5.11
N ASP A 20 -8.45 2.05 -4.32
CA ASP A 20 -8.37 1.05 -3.25
C ASP A 20 -7.85 -0.32 -3.74
N ASP A 21 -8.22 -0.72 -4.96
CA ASP A 21 -7.76 -2.00 -5.53
C ASP A 21 -6.24 -2.01 -5.76
N THR A 22 -5.65 -0.87 -6.16
CA THR A 22 -4.19 -0.73 -6.29
C THR A 22 -3.51 -0.86 -4.94
N VAL A 23 -4.10 -0.29 -3.88
CA VAL A 23 -3.57 -0.41 -2.52
C VAL A 23 -3.70 -1.84 -2.01
N ALA A 24 -4.79 -2.54 -2.35
CA ALA A 24 -4.97 -3.95 -2.02
C ALA A 24 -3.89 -4.84 -2.68
N ASP A 25 -3.55 -4.59 -3.94
CA ASP A 25 -2.48 -5.30 -4.64
C ASP A 25 -1.10 -5.04 -4.00
N ILE A 26 -0.83 -3.79 -3.60
CA ILE A 26 0.38 -3.43 -2.86
C ILE A 26 0.43 -4.18 -1.53
N ALA A 27 -0.66 -4.17 -0.76
CA ALA A 27 -0.74 -4.85 0.53
C ALA A 27 -0.57 -6.37 0.40
N ALA A 28 -1.06 -6.97 -0.68
CA ALA A 28 -0.90 -8.40 -0.95
C ALA A 28 0.54 -8.77 -1.35
N GLY A 29 1.23 -7.89 -2.08
CA GLY A 29 2.58 -8.13 -2.60
C GLY A 29 3.73 -7.73 -1.67
N CYS A 30 3.61 -6.59 -0.99
CA CYS A 30 4.69 -5.90 -0.28
C CYS A 30 4.60 -6.10 1.25
N ARG A 31 4.73 -7.34 1.72
CA ARG A 31 4.56 -7.67 3.16
C ARG A 31 5.61 -7.07 4.09
N SER A 32 6.78 -6.71 3.55
CA SER A 32 7.87 -6.10 4.33
C SER A 32 7.85 -4.57 4.30
N LEU A 33 6.75 -3.97 3.84
CA LEU A 33 6.61 -2.52 3.76
C LEU A 33 6.54 -1.92 5.17
N GLU A 34 7.47 -1.02 5.46
CA GLU A 34 7.61 -0.30 6.73
C GLU A 34 7.11 1.15 6.62
N TYR A 35 7.18 1.74 5.42
CA TYR A 35 6.76 3.11 5.14
C TYR A 35 5.94 3.21 3.85
N LEU A 36 4.79 3.89 3.93
CA LEU A 36 3.93 4.18 2.79
C LEU A 36 3.42 5.62 2.87
N CYS A 37 3.67 6.42 1.83
CA CYS A 37 3.09 7.74 1.70
C CYS A 37 1.97 7.73 0.65
N LEU A 38 0.74 7.98 1.09
CA LEU A 38 -0.45 8.17 0.24
C LEU A 38 -1.00 9.59 0.32
N SER A 39 -0.22 10.56 0.80
CA SER A 39 -0.66 11.95 0.90
C SER A 39 -1.11 12.47 -0.46
N MET A 40 -2.19 13.27 -0.49
CA MET A 40 -2.78 13.82 -1.72
C MET A 40 -3.33 12.77 -2.72
N CYS A 41 -3.43 11.48 -2.34
CA CYS A 41 -4.23 10.51 -3.07
C CYS A 41 -5.71 10.68 -2.68
N THR A 42 -6.54 11.25 -3.55
CA THR A 42 -7.93 11.62 -3.20
C THR A 42 -8.95 10.50 -3.45
N GLN A 43 -8.54 9.43 -4.15
CA GLN A 43 -9.45 8.37 -4.59
C GLN A 43 -9.40 7.11 -3.69
N ILE A 44 -8.58 7.12 -2.65
CA ILE A 44 -8.50 6.04 -1.65
C ILE A 44 -9.51 6.26 -0.54
N THR A 45 -10.04 5.17 0.00
CA THR A 45 -11.01 5.18 1.11
C THR A 45 -10.48 4.38 2.29
N ASP A 46 -11.25 4.29 3.37
CA ASP A 46 -10.92 3.46 4.54
C ASP A 46 -10.70 1.98 4.18
N ARG A 47 -11.20 1.52 3.02
CA ARG A 47 -10.93 0.17 2.51
C ARG A 47 -9.44 -0.05 2.27
N SER A 48 -8.72 0.96 1.75
CA SER A 48 -7.26 0.93 1.61
C SER A 48 -6.57 0.69 2.96
N LEU A 49 -7.03 1.35 4.02
CA LEU A 49 -6.45 1.23 5.35
C LEU A 49 -6.62 -0.19 5.91
N ILE A 50 -7.80 -0.80 5.73
CA ILE A 50 -8.07 -2.18 6.15
C ILE A 50 -7.17 -3.17 5.38
N CYS A 51 -7.01 -2.98 4.07
CA CYS A 51 -6.13 -3.79 3.26
C CYS A 51 -4.67 -3.70 3.72
N LEU A 52 -4.17 -2.48 3.97
CA LEU A 52 -2.81 -2.25 4.46
C LEU A 52 -2.57 -2.87 5.84
N ALA A 53 -3.53 -2.71 6.77
CA ALA A 53 -3.44 -3.29 8.11
C ALA A 53 -3.34 -4.84 8.07
N ASN A 54 -4.01 -5.48 7.11
CA ASN A 54 -4.00 -6.93 6.97
C ASN A 54 -2.81 -7.46 6.13
N GLY A 55 -2.31 -6.68 5.17
CA GLY A 55 -1.28 -7.11 4.21
C GLY A 55 0.15 -6.69 4.57
N CYS A 56 0.32 -5.57 5.28
CA CYS A 56 1.61 -4.98 5.62
C CYS A 56 1.81 -4.91 7.15
N PRO A 57 2.15 -6.03 7.82
CA PRO A 57 2.26 -6.08 9.28
C PRO A 57 3.41 -5.25 9.87
N LEU A 58 4.35 -4.79 9.03
CA LEU A 58 5.50 -3.98 9.45
C LEU A 58 5.28 -2.48 9.24
N LEU A 59 4.15 -2.08 8.64
CA LEU A 59 3.85 -0.69 8.29
C LEU A 59 3.59 0.12 9.55
N ARG A 60 4.28 1.27 9.68
CA ARG A 60 4.20 2.16 10.84
C ARG A 60 3.63 3.52 10.50
#